data_AF-A0A379EBV7-F1
#
_entry.id   AF-A0A379EBV7-F1
#
_cell.length_a   1.000
_cell.length_b   1.000
_cell.length_c   1.000
_cell.angle_alpha   90.00
_cell.angle_beta   90.00
_cell.angle_gamma   90.00
#
_symmetry.space_group_name_H-M   'P 1'
#
loop_
_entity.id
_entity.type
_entity.pdbx_description
1 polymer ?
#
loop_
_entity_poly.entity_id
_entity_poly.type
_entity_poly.pdbx_seq_one_letter_code
_entity_poly.pdbx_strand_id
1 'polypeptide(L)'
;MNKIIRKQQFSEKVFCLEVEAPLIARSCRPGNFIIVRVDNRSERVPYTIAKSDPVKGTLTMVIQEVGKSSTKLCRLNVGDEVHDIVGPLGTPSRIENYGTVICAGGGIGIAAILPILTALKQAGNKVISVLAGRTKELVIMVDDVRKYSDEVIIMTDDGSYGEKGVVTVGVEKVIQREHVDKVLAIGPPVMMKFTSLLARKYGIPNDVSLNTIMVDGTGMCGACRLTIGGKTRFVCIDGPEFNGDLVDWDEMFKRMGTFKEIETASSPSGGEECQAGTPTKKSIDGKAAKDEKATDGKGSTDFRGEEESGDAAQGTAAEDRPSSPSGEPGEDWRKVLRKALKPKERTAIERVKMPELDPAYRATTRLEEVNIGLTPEMAMQEAKRCLDCPKPSCVEGCPVNIHIPDFIKNIERGHFLEAARVLKETSALPAVCGRVCPQEKQCESRCIHLKMNSPAVAIGYLERFAADYERESGHMALPDMAPSNGIKVAVVGSGPAGLSFAGIWRSVVLKSTSLRHCMR
;
A
#
# COMPACT_ATOMS: atom_id res chain seq x y z
N MET A 1 -22.43 14.82 -5.67
CA MET A 1 -23.21 14.06 -4.65
C MET A 1 -22.29 13.66 -3.51
N ASN A 2 -21.95 14.62 -2.64
CA ASN A 2 -21.37 14.41 -1.31
C ASN A 2 -21.77 15.60 -0.43
N LYS A 3 -23.08 15.83 -0.33
CA LYS A 3 -23.63 17.06 0.27
C LYS A 3 -23.58 16.98 1.79
N ILE A 4 -23.14 18.06 2.43
CA ILE A 4 -23.21 18.22 3.88
C ILE A 4 -24.65 18.51 4.25
N ILE A 5 -25.31 17.57 4.92
CA ILE A 5 -26.72 17.71 5.32
C ILE A 5 -26.86 18.19 6.77
N ARG A 6 -25.83 18.00 7.58
CA ARG A 6 -25.79 18.50 8.96
C ARG A 6 -24.38 18.86 9.34
N LYS A 7 -24.25 19.94 10.11
CA LYS A 7 -23.00 20.38 10.74
C LYS A 7 -23.30 20.79 12.17
N GLN A 8 -22.47 20.32 13.09
CA GLN A 8 -22.54 20.71 14.50
C GLN A 8 -21.12 20.97 15.00
N GLN A 9 -20.92 22.10 15.67
CA GLN A 9 -19.65 22.41 16.32
C GLN A 9 -19.69 21.86 17.75
N PHE A 10 -18.76 20.96 18.09
CA PHE A 10 -18.65 20.37 19.43
C PHE A 10 -17.78 21.23 20.36
N SER A 11 -16.75 21.89 19.82
CA SER A 11 -15.90 22.85 20.53
C SER A 11 -15.28 23.83 19.54
N GLU A 12 -14.46 24.77 20.01
CA GLU A 12 -13.83 25.80 19.15
C GLU A 12 -13.17 25.19 17.90
N LYS A 13 -12.54 24.01 18.05
CA LYS A 13 -11.78 23.35 16.98
C LYS A 13 -12.33 22.00 16.55
N VAL A 14 -13.50 21.56 17.02
CA VAL A 14 -14.03 20.23 16.69
C VAL A 14 -15.42 20.34 16.07
N PHE A 15 -15.57 19.75 14.89
CA PHE A 15 -16.78 19.79 14.09
C PHE A 15 -17.26 18.39 13.74
N CYS A 16 -18.55 18.17 13.84
CA CYS A 16 -19.26 16.98 13.42
C CYS A 16 -20.01 17.28 12.12
N LEU A 17 -19.69 16.56 11.05
CA LEU A 17 -20.31 16.70 9.74
C LEU A 17 -21.06 15.42 9.39
N GLU A 18 -22.30 15.56 8.94
CA GLU A 18 -23.06 14.47 8.31
C GLU A 18 -23.14 14.73 6.81
N VAL A 19 -22.69 13.77 6.02
CA VAL A 19 -22.53 13.90 4.57
C VAL A 19 -23.23 12.75 3.86
N GLU A 20 -23.90 13.06 2.74
CA GLU A 20 -24.47 12.05 1.85
C GLU A 20 -23.36 11.22 1.18
N ALA A 21 -23.39 9.91 1.38
CA ALA A 21 -22.49 8.97 0.71
C ALA A 21 -23.12 7.56 0.70
N PRO A 22 -24.20 7.34 -0.08
CA PRO A 22 -25.08 6.18 0.08
C PRO A 22 -24.41 4.83 -0.18
N LEU A 23 -23.47 4.77 -1.13
CA LEU A 23 -22.72 3.55 -1.43
C LEU A 23 -21.78 3.17 -0.28
N ILE A 24 -21.13 4.17 0.30
CA ILE A 24 -20.22 4.00 1.43
C ILE A 24 -21.01 3.59 2.67
N ALA A 25 -22.12 4.28 2.93
CA ALA A 25 -22.96 4.01 4.09
C ALA A 25 -23.50 2.57 4.12
N ARG A 26 -23.85 2.00 2.96
CA ARG A 26 -24.32 0.61 2.88
C ARG A 26 -23.24 -0.45 3.07
N SER A 27 -21.99 -0.13 2.79
CA SER A 27 -20.87 -1.09 2.81
C SER A 27 -19.94 -0.91 4.01
N CYS A 28 -20.07 0.21 4.73
CA CYS A 28 -19.25 0.55 5.89
C CYS A 28 -19.39 -0.49 7.01
N ARG A 29 -18.26 -0.86 7.60
CA ARG A 29 -18.17 -1.67 8.81
C ARG A 29 -17.36 -0.94 9.89
N PRO A 30 -17.48 -1.31 11.17
CA PRO A 30 -16.65 -0.75 12.23
C PRO A 30 -15.15 -0.84 11.89
N GLY A 31 -14.39 0.20 12.22
CA GLY A 31 -12.95 0.31 11.92
C GLY A 31 -12.62 0.88 10.53
N ASN A 32 -13.61 0.97 9.64
CA ASN A 32 -13.37 1.59 8.33
C ASN A 32 -13.17 3.11 8.42
N PHE A 33 -12.45 3.64 7.44
CA PHE A 33 -12.23 5.06 7.24
C PHE A 33 -12.52 5.46 5.79
N ILE A 34 -12.45 6.75 5.51
CA ILE A 34 -12.59 7.33 4.16
C ILE A 34 -11.42 8.26 3.86
N ILE A 35 -11.13 8.45 2.58
CA ILE A 35 -10.27 9.51 2.08
C ILE A 35 -11.14 10.64 1.55
N VAL A 36 -10.87 11.86 2.01
CA VAL A 36 -11.60 13.07 1.59
C VAL A 36 -10.68 14.04 0.87
N ARG A 37 -11.18 14.62 -0.21
CA ARG A 37 -10.60 15.79 -0.87
C ARG A 37 -11.67 16.88 -1.00
N VAL A 38 -11.41 18.04 -0.42
CA VAL A 38 -12.41 19.12 -0.30
C VAL A 38 -12.73 19.76 -1.66
N ASP A 39 -11.71 20.09 -2.45
CA ASP A 39 -11.83 20.57 -3.82
C ASP A 39 -10.64 20.13 -4.70
N ASN A 40 -10.64 20.52 -5.97
CA ASN A 40 -9.61 20.14 -6.95
C ASN A 40 -8.18 20.57 -6.61
N ARG A 41 -7.98 21.49 -5.66
CA ARG A 41 -6.66 21.95 -5.19
C ARG A 41 -6.30 21.43 -3.81
N SER A 42 -7.21 20.72 -3.14
CA SER A 42 -6.97 20.11 -1.83
C SER A 42 -6.22 18.79 -1.95
N GLU A 43 -5.49 18.45 -0.90
CA GLU A 43 -4.92 17.11 -0.75
C GLU A 43 -5.99 16.08 -0.34
N ARG A 44 -5.60 14.81 -0.37
CA ARG A 44 -6.41 13.66 0.06
C ARG A 44 -6.06 13.35 1.52
N VAL A 45 -7.03 13.43 2.42
CA VAL A 45 -6.82 13.24 3.87
C VAL A 45 -7.69 12.09 4.39
N PRO A 46 -7.14 11.16 5.19
CA PRO A 46 -7.92 10.10 5.81
C PRO A 46 -8.72 10.63 7.00
N TYR A 47 -9.98 10.20 7.10
CA TYR A 47 -10.86 10.48 8.23
C TYR A 47 -11.67 9.25 8.59
N THR A 48 -11.87 9.02 9.89
CA THR A 48 -12.68 7.90 10.37
C THR A 48 -14.18 8.18 10.22
N ILE A 49 -14.94 7.12 9.96
CA ILE A 49 -16.39 7.14 9.93
C ILE A 49 -16.90 6.93 11.36
N ALA A 50 -17.44 7.97 12.00
CA ALA A 50 -17.92 7.88 13.39
C ALA A 50 -19.32 7.25 13.49
N LYS A 51 -20.18 7.49 12.51
CA LYS A 51 -21.49 6.84 12.35
C LYS A 51 -21.79 6.64 10.88
N SER A 52 -22.60 5.63 10.58
CA SER A 52 -23.12 5.38 9.24
C SER A 52 -24.60 5.02 9.32
N ASP A 53 -25.42 5.63 8.46
CA ASP A 53 -26.84 5.33 8.32
C ASP A 53 -27.09 4.79 6.90
N PRO A 54 -27.20 3.45 6.72
CA PRO A 54 -27.44 2.84 5.43
C PRO A 54 -28.80 3.20 4.81
N VAL A 55 -29.79 3.57 5.63
CA VAL A 55 -31.16 3.89 5.19
C VAL A 55 -31.22 5.31 4.67
N LYS A 56 -30.66 6.28 5.40
CA LYS A 56 -30.52 7.67 4.93
C LYS A 56 -29.44 7.81 3.87
N GLY A 57 -28.49 6.88 3.83
CA GLY A 57 -27.34 6.92 2.93
C GLY A 57 -26.29 7.95 3.35
N THR A 58 -26.10 8.14 4.66
CA THR A 58 -25.24 9.20 5.22
C THR A 58 -24.12 8.65 6.08
N LEU A 59 -23.03 9.42 6.19
CA LEU A 59 -21.90 9.17 7.07
C LEU A 59 -21.72 10.35 7.99
N THR A 60 -21.35 10.09 9.24
CA THR A 60 -20.94 11.12 10.19
C THR A 60 -19.44 11.07 10.39
N MET A 61 -18.79 12.22 10.27
CA MET A 61 -17.37 12.44 10.49
C MET A 61 -17.18 13.43 11.62
N VAL A 62 -16.19 13.21 12.49
CA VAL A 62 -15.78 14.22 13.47
C VAL A 62 -14.35 14.64 13.17
N ILE A 63 -14.18 15.93 12.89
CA ILE A 63 -12.93 16.52 12.43
C ILE A 63 -12.45 17.53 13.46
N GLN A 64 -11.17 17.45 13.80
CA GLN A 64 -10.48 18.49 14.53
C GLN A 64 -9.71 19.39 13.56
N GLU A 65 -9.87 20.69 13.73
CA GLU A 65 -9.13 21.70 12.99
C GLU A 65 -7.68 21.79 13.50
N VAL A 66 -6.76 21.22 12.72
CA VAL A 66 -5.32 21.12 13.06
C VAL A 66 -4.39 21.67 11.97
N GLY A 67 -4.89 21.92 10.77
CA GLY A 67 -4.11 22.38 9.63
C GLY A 67 -4.98 22.71 8.41
N LYS A 68 -4.34 23.16 7.32
CA LYS A 68 -4.98 23.77 6.14
C LYS A 68 -6.18 22.98 5.59
N SER A 69 -6.02 21.68 5.38
CA SER A 69 -7.07 20.83 4.80
C SER A 69 -8.24 20.62 5.76
N SER A 70 -7.96 20.37 7.05
CA SER A 70 -9.00 20.26 8.08
C SER A 70 -9.75 21.58 8.28
N THR A 71 -9.06 22.73 8.31
CA THR A 71 -9.67 24.06 8.37
C THR A 71 -10.62 24.28 7.21
N LYS A 72 -10.18 23.93 5.99
CA LYS A 72 -10.99 24.11 4.79
C LYS A 72 -12.25 23.25 4.82
N LEU A 73 -12.14 22.00 5.26
CA LEU A 73 -13.29 21.10 5.45
C LEU A 73 -14.24 21.64 6.53
N CYS A 74 -13.72 22.07 7.68
CA CYS A 74 -14.52 22.63 8.78
C CYS A 74 -15.19 23.97 8.42
N ARG A 75 -14.74 24.68 7.38
CA ARG A 75 -15.37 25.93 6.91
C ARG A 75 -16.58 25.71 6.00
N LEU A 76 -16.75 24.52 5.42
CA LEU A 76 -17.93 24.21 4.61
C LEU A 76 -19.20 24.26 5.47
N ASN A 77 -20.31 24.67 4.87
CA ASN A 77 -21.62 24.81 5.50
C ASN A 77 -22.58 23.71 5.09
N VAL A 78 -23.69 23.60 5.81
CA VAL A 78 -24.81 22.75 5.39
C VAL A 78 -25.29 23.22 4.02
N GLY A 79 -25.40 22.30 3.07
CA GLY A 79 -25.70 22.60 1.68
C GLY A 79 -24.50 22.47 0.74
N ASP A 80 -23.28 22.66 1.25
CA ASP A 80 -22.05 22.56 0.46
C ASP A 80 -21.72 21.10 0.13
N GLU A 81 -20.95 20.89 -0.94
CA GLU A 81 -20.49 19.56 -1.35
C GLU A 81 -18.99 19.38 -1.13
N VAL A 82 -18.62 18.17 -0.70
CA VAL A 82 -17.23 17.72 -0.65
C VAL A 82 -16.86 17.11 -2.00
N HIS A 83 -15.78 17.55 -2.62
CA HIS A 83 -15.48 17.12 -3.99
C HIS A 83 -15.31 15.60 -4.13
N ASP A 84 -14.46 14.98 -3.32
CA ASP A 84 -14.29 13.52 -3.32
C ASP A 84 -14.40 12.92 -1.91
N ILE A 85 -15.15 11.83 -1.81
CA ILE A 85 -15.15 10.93 -0.67
C ILE A 85 -14.98 9.51 -1.21
N VAL A 86 -13.92 8.83 -0.76
CA VAL A 86 -13.59 7.47 -1.19
C VAL A 86 -13.60 6.53 0.01
N GLY A 87 -14.40 5.48 -0.08
CA GLY A 87 -14.39 4.36 0.87
C GLY A 87 -15.61 3.45 0.73
N PRO A 88 -15.90 2.63 1.76
CA PRO A 88 -15.12 2.48 2.99
C PRO A 88 -13.76 1.84 2.69
N LEU A 89 -12.73 2.26 3.42
CA LEU A 89 -11.34 1.80 3.29
C LEU A 89 -10.87 1.14 4.58
N GLY A 90 -9.78 0.37 4.48
CA GLY A 90 -9.23 -0.41 5.57
C GLY A 90 -9.93 -1.75 5.76
N THR A 91 -9.23 -2.65 6.42
CA THR A 91 -9.77 -3.88 7.01
C THR A 91 -10.67 -3.51 8.20
N PRO A 92 -11.93 -3.99 8.25
CA PRO A 92 -12.82 -3.77 9.38
C PRO A 92 -12.26 -4.33 10.70
N SER A 93 -12.66 -3.75 11.82
CA SER A 93 -12.32 -4.25 13.16
C SER A 93 -12.77 -5.69 13.34
N ARG A 94 -11.96 -6.49 14.03
CA ARG A 94 -12.31 -7.87 14.38
C ARG A 94 -13.25 -7.88 15.58
N ILE A 95 -14.53 -8.12 15.32
CA ILE A 95 -15.58 -8.15 16.35
C ILE A 95 -15.88 -9.60 16.74
N GLU A 96 -15.54 -9.97 17.98
CA GLU A 96 -15.82 -11.27 18.59
C GLU A 96 -16.29 -11.05 20.04
N ASN A 97 -16.78 -12.11 20.69
CA ASN A 97 -17.02 -12.07 22.13
C ASN A 97 -15.73 -12.48 22.86
N TYR A 98 -14.98 -11.48 23.29
CA TYR A 98 -13.72 -11.63 24.02
C TYR A 98 -13.92 -11.75 25.53
N GLY A 99 -14.98 -11.18 26.09
CA GLY A 99 -15.17 -11.02 27.53
C GLY A 99 -15.20 -9.54 27.93
N THR A 100 -14.26 -9.11 28.77
CA THR A 100 -14.10 -7.70 29.18
C THR A 100 -13.12 -6.98 28.26
N VAL A 101 -13.60 -5.94 27.56
CA VAL A 101 -12.81 -5.14 26.62
C VAL A 101 -12.72 -3.69 27.08
N ILE A 102 -11.50 -3.19 27.21
CA ILE A 102 -11.25 -1.75 27.43
C ILE A 102 -11.14 -1.04 26.09
N CYS A 103 -11.97 -0.02 25.89
CA CYS A 103 -11.95 0.87 24.73
C CYS A 103 -11.37 2.24 25.14
N ALA A 104 -10.10 2.49 24.87
CA ALA A 104 -9.39 3.72 25.21
C ALA A 104 -9.38 4.73 24.05
N GLY A 105 -10.11 5.84 24.20
CA GLY A 105 -10.27 6.87 23.17
C GLY A 105 -9.66 8.21 23.58
N GLY A 106 -8.83 8.80 22.72
CA GLY A 106 -8.20 10.11 22.97
C GLY A 106 -8.63 11.20 21.99
N GLY A 107 -9.23 12.28 22.47
CA GLY A 107 -9.66 13.41 21.63
C GLY A 107 -10.63 12.97 20.52
N ILE A 108 -10.29 13.25 19.26
CA ILE A 108 -11.08 12.76 18.11
C ILE A 108 -11.07 11.24 17.95
N GLY A 109 -10.12 10.53 18.57
CA GLY A 109 -10.12 9.07 18.63
C GLY A 109 -11.39 8.51 19.29
N ILE A 110 -12.07 9.30 20.12
CA ILE A 110 -13.36 8.93 20.72
C ILE A 110 -14.45 8.75 19.64
N ALA A 111 -14.43 9.56 18.58
CA ALA A 111 -15.37 9.39 17.47
C ALA A 111 -15.06 8.12 16.65
N ALA A 112 -13.78 7.77 16.53
CA ALA A 112 -13.32 6.58 15.81
C ALA A 112 -13.62 5.26 16.54
N ILE A 113 -13.59 5.27 17.88
CA ILE A 113 -13.85 4.08 18.69
C ILE A 113 -15.34 3.78 18.84
N LEU A 114 -16.22 4.77 18.69
CA LEU A 114 -17.68 4.63 18.83
C LEU A 114 -18.30 3.49 18.00
N PRO A 115 -18.05 3.35 16.68
CA PRO A 115 -18.63 2.25 15.91
C PRO A 115 -18.09 0.88 16.37
N ILE A 116 -16.84 0.83 16.83
CA ILE A 116 -16.18 -0.41 17.24
C ILE A 116 -16.72 -0.88 18.60
N LEU A 117 -16.77 0.01 19.59
CA LEU A 117 -17.31 -0.31 20.90
C LEU A 117 -18.80 -0.67 20.83
N THR A 118 -19.55 -0.04 19.91
CA THR A 118 -20.96 -0.39 19.65
C THR A 118 -21.07 -1.85 19.19
N ALA A 119 -20.24 -2.25 18.22
CA ALA A 119 -20.23 -3.60 17.70
C ALA A 119 -19.73 -4.63 18.73
N LEU A 120 -18.71 -4.29 19.52
CA LEU A 120 -18.24 -5.13 20.63
C LEU A 120 -19.33 -5.34 21.69
N LYS A 121 -20.06 -4.28 22.05
CA LYS A 121 -21.17 -4.39 23.00
C LYS A 121 -22.30 -5.26 22.46
N GLN A 122 -22.65 -5.10 21.19
CA GLN A 122 -23.64 -5.93 20.51
C GLN A 122 -23.21 -7.40 20.38
N ALA A 123 -21.91 -7.67 20.29
CA ALA A 123 -21.35 -9.02 20.30
C ALA A 123 -21.32 -9.68 21.69
N GLY A 124 -21.79 -9.00 22.74
CA GLY A 124 -21.92 -9.55 24.09
C GLY A 124 -20.73 -9.29 25.02
N ASN A 125 -19.78 -8.44 24.63
CA ASN A 125 -18.66 -8.06 25.49
C ASN A 125 -19.13 -7.14 26.62
N LYS A 126 -18.43 -7.22 27.76
CA LYS A 126 -18.41 -6.15 28.76
C LYS A 126 -17.47 -5.06 28.26
N VAL A 127 -17.99 -3.87 27.97
CA VAL A 127 -17.24 -2.77 27.35
C VAL A 127 -17.00 -1.68 28.39
N ILE A 128 -15.74 -1.43 28.71
CA ILE A 128 -15.34 -0.34 29.62
C ILE A 128 -14.60 0.71 28.79
N SER A 129 -15.18 1.90 28.67
CA SER A 129 -14.61 2.97 27.86
C SER A 129 -13.81 3.93 28.72
N VAL A 130 -12.56 4.19 28.34
CA VAL A 130 -11.71 5.20 28.99
C VAL A 130 -11.49 6.32 27.99
N LEU A 131 -12.12 7.47 28.23
CA LEU A 131 -12.10 8.62 27.34
C LEU A 131 -11.15 9.67 27.90
N ALA A 132 -10.22 10.14 27.08
CA ALA A 132 -9.21 11.12 27.49
C ALA A 132 -9.17 12.35 26.58
N GLY A 133 -8.90 13.50 27.17
CA GLY A 133 -8.66 14.76 26.46
C GLY A 133 -7.79 15.71 27.27
N ARG A 134 -7.13 16.68 26.61
CA ARG A 134 -6.33 17.68 27.33
C ARG A 134 -7.20 18.55 28.25
N THR A 135 -8.42 18.84 27.79
CA THR A 135 -9.45 19.64 28.46
C THR A 135 -10.81 19.00 28.22
N LYS A 136 -11.82 19.42 28.98
CA LYS A 136 -13.24 19.01 28.82
C LYS A 136 -13.74 19.09 27.38
N GLU A 137 -13.34 20.11 26.63
CA GLU A 137 -13.81 20.39 25.26
C GLU A 137 -13.33 19.38 24.21
N LEU A 138 -12.29 18.60 24.53
CA LEU A 138 -11.77 17.56 23.65
C LEU A 138 -12.36 16.17 23.98
N VAL A 139 -13.12 16.05 25.07
CA VAL A 139 -13.84 14.82 25.41
C VAL A 139 -15.23 14.86 24.77
N ILE A 140 -15.30 14.35 23.54
CA ILE A 140 -16.49 14.42 22.69
C ILE A 140 -17.36 13.16 22.78
N MET A 141 -18.62 13.26 22.35
CA MET A 141 -19.52 12.11 22.15
C MET A 141 -19.73 11.20 23.38
N VAL A 142 -19.54 11.72 24.60
CA VAL A 142 -19.62 10.93 25.85
C VAL A 142 -20.95 10.21 25.99
N ASP A 143 -22.07 10.87 25.70
CA ASP A 143 -23.40 10.27 25.82
C ASP A 143 -23.65 9.18 24.77
N ASP A 144 -23.04 9.28 23.58
CA ASP A 144 -23.12 8.23 22.58
C ASP A 144 -22.27 7.01 22.97
N VAL A 145 -21.09 7.24 23.54
CA VAL A 145 -20.24 6.17 24.09
C VAL A 145 -20.98 5.48 25.25
N ARG A 146 -21.52 6.23 26.20
CA ARG A 146 -22.21 5.69 27.39
C ARG A 146 -23.37 4.75 27.06
N LYS A 147 -24.05 4.93 25.92
CA LYS A 147 -25.13 4.03 25.47
C LYS A 147 -24.66 2.61 25.20
N TYR A 148 -23.39 2.43 24.85
CA TYR A 148 -22.82 1.16 24.41
C TYR A 148 -21.62 0.72 25.27
N SER A 149 -21.48 1.29 26.46
CA SER A 149 -20.47 0.92 27.43
C SER A 149 -21.14 0.54 28.75
N ASP A 150 -20.62 -0.49 29.42
CA ASP A 150 -21.03 -0.84 30.78
C ASP A 150 -20.53 0.18 31.80
N GLU A 151 -19.37 0.78 31.50
CA GLU A 151 -18.77 1.84 32.31
C GLU A 151 -18.03 2.83 31.40
N VAL A 152 -18.06 4.11 31.77
CA VAL A 152 -17.29 5.16 31.11
C VAL A 152 -16.47 5.90 32.15
N ILE A 153 -15.16 5.84 32.02
CA ILE A 153 -14.18 6.59 32.81
C ILE A 153 -13.70 7.77 31.95
N ILE A 154 -13.71 8.97 32.51
CA ILE A 154 -13.30 10.19 31.81
C ILE A 154 -12.05 10.74 32.49
N MET A 155 -11.02 10.98 31.70
CA MET A 155 -9.72 11.49 32.12
C MET A 155 -9.43 12.82 31.41
N THR A 156 -9.03 13.84 32.15
CA THR A 156 -8.52 15.09 31.57
C THR A 156 -7.17 15.49 32.15
N ASP A 157 -6.26 15.95 31.30
CA ASP A 157 -4.90 16.33 31.74
C ASP A 157 -4.95 17.45 32.79
N ASP A 158 -5.86 18.42 32.62
CA ASP A 158 -6.05 19.56 33.50
C ASP A 158 -7.02 19.30 34.67
N GLY A 159 -7.79 18.20 34.64
CA GLY A 159 -8.83 17.88 35.61
C GLY A 159 -10.14 18.67 35.41
N SER A 160 -10.33 19.32 34.26
CA SER A 160 -11.54 20.11 33.95
C SER A 160 -12.81 19.26 33.79
N TYR A 161 -12.69 17.95 33.56
CA TYR A 161 -13.83 17.03 33.48
C TYR A 161 -13.43 15.59 33.78
N GLY A 162 -14.25 14.90 34.59
CA GLY A 162 -13.90 13.57 35.10
C GLY A 162 -12.74 13.64 36.08
N GLU A 163 -11.80 12.71 35.95
CA GLU A 163 -10.63 12.63 36.81
C GLU A 163 -9.41 13.28 36.16
N LYS A 164 -8.53 13.86 36.98
CA LYS A 164 -7.27 14.42 36.48
C LYS A 164 -6.27 13.31 36.15
N GLY A 165 -5.79 13.28 34.91
CA GLY A 165 -4.76 12.34 34.47
C GLY A 165 -4.84 11.99 32.99
N VAL A 166 -3.92 11.16 32.54
CA VAL A 166 -3.85 10.64 31.17
C VAL A 166 -4.63 9.32 31.04
N VAL A 167 -4.92 8.91 29.80
CA VAL A 167 -5.72 7.69 29.52
C VAL A 167 -5.17 6.44 30.21
N THR A 168 -3.83 6.30 30.30
CA THR A 168 -3.19 5.11 30.85
C THR A 168 -3.50 4.92 32.33
N VAL A 169 -3.73 6.00 33.08
CA VAL A 169 -4.15 5.93 34.49
C VAL A 169 -5.55 5.33 34.58
N GLY A 170 -6.48 5.77 33.74
CA GLY A 170 -7.83 5.21 33.69
C GLY A 170 -7.86 3.75 33.26
N VAL A 171 -7.03 3.38 32.28
CA VAL A 171 -6.88 1.99 31.82
C VAL A 171 -6.28 1.11 32.92
N GLU A 172 -5.21 1.55 33.59
CA GLU A 172 -4.55 0.77 34.66
C GLU A 172 -5.48 0.54 35.85
N LYS A 173 -6.32 1.53 36.20
CA LYS A 173 -7.34 1.39 37.26
C LYS A 173 -8.30 0.23 37.00
N VAL A 174 -8.74 0.05 35.75
CA VAL A 174 -9.65 -1.05 35.38
C VAL A 174 -8.91 -2.38 35.46
N ILE A 175 -7.69 -2.44 34.89
CA ILE A 175 -6.85 -3.65 34.89
C ILE A 175 -6.55 -4.14 36.33
N GLN A 176 -6.32 -3.20 37.26
CA GLN A 176 -6.06 -3.54 38.66
C GLN A 176 -7.32 -3.95 39.44
N ARG A 177 -8.50 -3.53 38.97
CA ARG A 177 -9.78 -3.79 39.62
C ARG A 177 -10.38 -5.13 39.19
N GLU A 178 -10.23 -5.51 37.92
CA GLU A 178 -10.87 -6.70 37.36
C GLU A 178 -10.11 -7.30 36.18
N HIS A 179 -10.50 -8.52 35.80
CA HIS A 179 -9.94 -9.21 34.64
C HIS A 179 -10.34 -8.52 33.32
N VAL A 180 -9.35 -8.34 32.44
CA VAL A 180 -9.49 -7.68 31.14
C VAL A 180 -8.92 -8.59 30.05
N ASP A 181 -9.76 -8.92 29.07
CA ASP A 181 -9.41 -9.84 27.98
C ASP A 181 -8.75 -9.13 26.81
N LYS A 182 -9.07 -7.83 26.61
CA LYS A 182 -8.54 -7.07 25.47
C LYS A 182 -8.52 -5.56 25.74
N VAL A 183 -7.53 -4.87 25.18
CA VAL A 183 -7.46 -3.40 25.12
C VAL A 183 -7.46 -2.93 23.67
N LEU A 184 -8.30 -1.96 23.34
CA LEU A 184 -8.29 -1.24 22.06
C LEU A 184 -7.98 0.23 22.32
N ALA A 185 -6.96 0.79 21.69
CA ALA A 185 -6.59 2.19 21.85
C ALA A 185 -6.62 2.97 20.53
N ILE A 186 -7.33 4.09 20.51
CA ILE A 186 -7.45 4.97 19.34
C ILE A 186 -7.31 6.43 19.76
N GLY A 187 -6.32 7.13 19.22
CA GLY A 187 -6.06 8.53 19.56
C GLY A 187 -4.70 9.01 19.05
N PRO A 188 -4.10 10.02 19.70
CA PRO A 188 -2.74 10.45 19.36
C PRO A 188 -1.74 9.27 19.43
N PRO A 189 -0.74 9.19 18.54
CA PRO A 189 0.19 8.06 18.52
C PRO A 189 0.93 7.84 19.84
N VAL A 190 1.26 8.91 20.56
CA VAL A 190 1.85 8.84 21.90
C VAL A 190 0.92 8.12 22.89
N MET A 191 -0.38 8.42 22.83
CA MET A 191 -1.37 7.78 23.67
C MET A 191 -1.49 6.28 23.34
N MET A 192 -1.54 5.94 22.05
CA MET A 192 -1.61 4.56 21.59
C MET A 192 -0.37 3.76 22.03
N LYS A 193 0.83 4.33 21.86
CA LYS A 193 2.09 3.73 22.34
C LYS A 193 2.04 3.40 23.82
N PHE A 194 1.74 4.37 24.67
CA PHE A 194 1.78 4.15 26.12
C PHE A 194 0.64 3.25 26.61
N THR A 195 -0.52 3.26 25.96
CA THR A 195 -1.61 2.33 26.27
C THR A 195 -1.24 0.89 25.89
N SER A 196 -0.60 0.70 24.73
CA SER A 196 -0.08 -0.60 24.28
C SER A 196 1.01 -1.13 25.22
N LEU A 197 2.01 -0.31 25.58
CA LEU A 197 3.06 -0.69 26.53
C LEU A 197 2.49 -1.07 27.91
N LEU A 198 1.45 -0.35 28.36
CA LEU A 198 0.75 -0.68 29.60
C LEU A 198 0.05 -2.04 29.50
N ALA A 199 -0.74 -2.28 28.45
CA ALA A 199 -1.41 -3.57 28.26
C ALA A 199 -0.40 -4.73 28.20
N ARG A 200 0.72 -4.52 27.50
CA ARG A 200 1.83 -5.48 27.42
C ARG A 200 2.46 -5.80 28.78
N LYS A 201 2.65 -4.79 29.64
CA LYS A 201 3.15 -4.97 31.01
C LYS A 201 2.28 -5.95 31.82
N TYR A 202 0.98 -5.96 31.57
CA TYR A 202 0.02 -6.86 32.22
C TYR A 202 -0.28 -8.13 31.39
N GLY A 203 0.37 -8.34 30.25
CA GLY A 203 0.15 -9.51 29.39
C GLY A 203 -1.20 -9.53 28.67
N ILE A 204 -1.85 -8.38 28.50
CA ILE A 204 -3.19 -8.27 27.91
C ILE A 204 -3.06 -8.04 26.40
N PRO A 205 -3.75 -8.83 25.55
CA PRO A 205 -3.83 -8.58 24.11
C PRO A 205 -4.32 -7.16 23.80
N ASN A 206 -3.59 -6.44 22.96
CA ASN A 206 -3.93 -5.05 22.63
C ASN A 206 -3.85 -4.74 21.14
N ASP A 207 -4.85 -3.99 20.66
CA ASP A 207 -4.88 -3.45 19.30
C ASP A 207 -4.87 -1.92 19.34
N VAL A 208 -4.25 -1.32 18.33
CA VAL A 208 -4.16 0.13 18.12
C VAL A 208 -4.60 0.48 16.70
N SER A 209 -5.39 1.53 16.54
CA SER A 209 -5.79 2.02 15.21
C SER A 209 -4.84 3.13 14.74
N LEU A 210 -3.89 2.77 13.88
CA LEU A 210 -2.81 3.66 13.46
C LEU A 210 -3.30 4.78 12.52
N ASN A 211 -2.73 5.97 12.68
CA ASN A 211 -3.04 7.18 11.92
C ASN A 211 -1.82 7.69 11.12
N THR A 212 -1.26 6.83 10.27
CA THR A 212 -0.13 7.20 9.40
C THR A 212 -0.56 8.10 8.25
N ILE A 213 0.42 8.77 7.62
CA ILE A 213 0.20 9.59 6.43
C ILE A 213 -0.37 8.71 5.31
N MET A 214 -1.47 9.12 4.68
CA MET A 214 -2.09 8.43 3.55
C MET A 214 -2.26 9.37 2.36
N VAL A 215 -2.27 8.82 1.15
CA VAL A 215 -2.52 9.57 -0.10
C VAL A 215 -3.66 8.92 -0.87
N ASP A 216 -3.44 7.72 -1.41
CA ASP A 216 -4.43 6.99 -2.18
C ASP A 216 -5.46 6.30 -1.27
N GLY A 217 -4.98 5.65 -0.20
CA GLY A 217 -5.81 4.87 0.72
C GLY A 217 -6.18 3.46 0.21
N THR A 218 -5.53 3.00 -0.86
CA THR A 218 -5.88 1.79 -1.61
C THR A 218 -4.68 0.87 -1.87
N GLY A 219 -3.55 1.10 -1.18
CA GLY A 219 -2.36 0.26 -1.23
C GLY A 219 -1.41 0.52 -2.40
N MET A 220 -1.64 1.55 -3.22
CA MET A 220 -0.87 1.75 -4.45
C MET A 220 0.49 2.42 -4.23
N CYS A 221 0.62 3.31 -3.24
CA CYS A 221 1.83 4.15 -3.11
C CYS A 221 2.77 3.81 -1.94
N GLY A 222 2.29 3.09 -0.93
CA GLY A 222 3.08 2.79 0.28
C GLY A 222 3.40 4.01 1.17
N ALA A 223 2.68 5.14 1.02
CA ALA A 223 2.81 6.31 1.90
C ALA A 223 2.42 5.97 3.36
N CYS A 224 1.44 5.09 3.53
CA CYS A 224 0.98 4.66 4.85
C CYS A 224 1.81 3.52 5.46
N ARG A 225 2.93 3.14 4.83
CA ARG A 225 3.71 1.98 5.29
C ARG A 225 4.25 2.17 6.70
N LEU A 226 4.32 1.07 7.43
CA LEU A 226 4.99 0.99 8.72
C LEU A 226 5.54 -0.43 8.94
N THR A 227 6.63 -0.56 9.68
CA THR A 227 7.13 -1.87 10.14
C THR A 227 6.29 -2.36 11.31
N ILE A 228 5.68 -3.54 11.13
CA ILE A 228 4.85 -4.21 12.13
C ILE A 228 5.27 -5.67 12.20
N GLY A 229 5.81 -6.11 13.35
CA GLY A 229 6.30 -7.47 13.56
C GLY A 229 7.47 -7.82 12.62
N GLY A 230 8.35 -6.85 12.36
CA GLY A 230 9.49 -7.01 11.44
C GLY A 230 9.13 -7.05 9.96
N LYS A 231 7.86 -6.80 9.59
CA LYS A 231 7.40 -6.78 8.20
C LYS A 231 6.82 -5.42 7.85
N THR A 232 7.10 -4.93 6.64
CA THR A 232 6.42 -3.75 6.12
C THR A 232 4.95 -4.07 5.85
N ARG A 233 4.05 -3.30 6.46
CA ARG A 233 2.59 -3.36 6.28
C ARG A 233 2.06 -2.02 5.79
N PHE A 234 0.96 -2.05 5.05
CA PHE A 234 0.29 -0.84 4.56
C PHE A 234 -0.97 -0.59 5.38
N VAL A 235 -0.95 0.44 6.22
CA VAL A 235 -2.05 0.74 7.17
C VAL A 235 -3.41 0.87 6.46
N CYS A 236 -3.46 1.41 5.24
CA CYS A 236 -4.71 1.57 4.49
C CYS A 236 -5.34 0.25 3.96
N ILE A 237 -4.57 -0.84 3.88
CA ILE A 237 -5.02 -2.14 3.38
C ILE A 237 -5.01 -3.17 4.50
N ASP A 238 -3.85 -3.36 5.13
CA ASP A 238 -3.64 -4.35 6.18
C ASP A 238 -4.25 -3.93 7.54
N GLY A 239 -4.58 -2.65 7.70
CA GLY A 239 -5.09 -2.06 8.95
C GLY A 239 -6.42 -1.32 8.76
N PRO A 240 -6.71 -0.25 9.52
CA PRO A 240 -5.76 0.54 10.31
C PRO A 240 -5.42 -0.05 11.68
N GLU A 241 -6.14 -1.08 12.11
CA GLU A 241 -5.94 -1.75 13.39
C GLU A 241 -4.84 -2.81 13.33
N PHE A 242 -3.89 -2.76 14.28
CA PHE A 242 -2.81 -3.72 14.41
C PHE A 242 -2.55 -4.04 15.88
N ASN A 243 -1.92 -5.19 16.14
CA ASN A 243 -1.39 -5.51 17.46
C ASN A 243 -0.32 -4.48 17.86
N GLY A 244 -0.56 -3.74 18.94
CA GLY A 244 0.29 -2.63 19.38
C GLY A 244 1.69 -3.06 19.82
N ASP A 245 1.87 -4.32 20.26
CA ASP A 245 3.17 -4.86 20.69
C ASP A 245 4.15 -5.03 19.53
N LEU A 246 3.61 -5.14 18.31
CA LEU A 246 4.37 -5.38 17.09
C LEU A 246 4.70 -4.10 16.34
N VAL A 247 4.16 -2.95 16.74
CA VAL A 247 4.32 -1.66 16.03
C VAL A 247 5.71 -1.07 16.29
N ASP A 248 6.42 -0.70 15.22
CA ASP A 248 7.60 0.16 15.32
C ASP A 248 7.17 1.62 15.54
N TRP A 249 7.05 2.00 16.81
CA TRP A 249 6.63 3.33 17.21
C TRP A 249 7.66 4.41 16.85
N ASP A 250 8.96 4.08 16.83
CA ASP A 250 10.00 5.06 16.54
C ASP A 250 10.04 5.39 15.04
N GLU A 251 9.84 4.39 14.17
CA GLU A 251 9.58 4.61 12.76
C GLU A 251 8.32 5.49 12.59
N MET A 252 7.23 5.17 13.28
CA MET A 252 5.97 5.91 13.16
C MET A 252 6.17 7.41 13.48
N PHE A 253 6.81 7.75 14.59
CA PHE A 253 7.04 9.14 14.96
C PHE A 253 7.95 9.88 13.98
N LYS A 254 9.03 9.23 13.49
CA LYS A 254 9.89 9.82 12.45
C LYS A 254 9.10 10.13 11.19
N ARG A 255 8.23 9.21 10.76
CA ARG A 255 7.40 9.37 9.55
C ARG A 255 6.38 10.49 9.70
N MET A 256 5.77 10.65 10.86
CA MET A 256 4.80 11.73 11.09
C MET A 256 5.43 13.14 11.04
N GLY A 257 6.72 13.27 11.30
CA GLY A 257 7.44 14.54 11.19
C GLY A 257 7.81 14.94 9.75
N THR A 258 7.62 14.06 8.75
CA THR A 258 8.19 14.21 7.39
C THR A 258 7.80 15.53 6.72
N PHE A 259 6.55 15.99 6.91
CA PHE A 259 6.03 17.16 6.20
C PHE A 259 5.81 18.38 7.09
N LYS A 260 6.31 18.36 8.34
CA LYS A 260 6.03 19.40 9.33
C LYS A 260 6.43 20.80 8.87
N GLU A 261 7.56 20.92 8.16
CA GLU A 261 8.00 22.21 7.59
C GLU A 261 7.02 22.77 6.56
N ILE A 262 6.48 21.91 5.69
CA ILE A 262 5.53 22.29 4.64
C ILE A 262 4.16 22.60 5.23
N GLU A 263 3.72 21.81 6.23
CA GLU A 263 2.45 21.98 6.93
C GLU A 263 2.40 23.27 7.75
N THR A 264 3.55 23.73 8.26
CA THR A 264 3.65 24.95 9.09
C THR A 264 4.06 26.19 8.30
N ALA A 265 4.56 26.03 7.07
CA ALA A 265 4.86 27.15 6.20
C ALA A 265 3.58 27.98 5.93
N SER A 266 3.61 29.24 6.35
CA SER A 266 2.60 30.23 5.97
C SER A 266 2.60 30.37 4.45
N SER A 267 1.56 29.90 3.76
CA SER A 267 1.37 30.26 2.35
C SER A 267 1.28 31.79 2.25
N PRO A 268 1.96 32.45 1.29
CA PRO A 268 1.74 33.86 1.05
C PRO A 268 0.26 34.09 0.76
N SER A 269 -0.32 35.11 1.40
CA SER A 269 -1.65 35.60 1.11
C SER A 269 -1.74 36.13 -0.33
N GLY A 270 -2.79 35.76 -1.06
CA GLY A 270 -3.14 36.36 -2.34
C GLY A 270 -2.57 35.60 -3.54
N GLY A 271 -3.42 35.37 -4.54
CA GLY A 271 -3.00 34.71 -5.77
C GLY A 271 -2.03 35.59 -6.56
N GLU A 272 -0.78 35.18 -6.60
CA GLU A 272 0.14 35.51 -7.69
C GLU A 272 0.90 34.24 -8.08
N GLU A 273 0.96 34.00 -9.38
CA GLU A 273 1.71 32.91 -9.99
C GLU A 273 3.18 33.00 -9.57
N CYS A 274 3.73 31.94 -8.99
CA CYS A 274 5.16 31.87 -8.70
C CYS A 274 5.96 31.90 -10.00
N GLN A 275 6.45 33.08 -10.38
CA GLN A 275 7.58 33.19 -11.31
C GLN A 275 8.85 32.74 -10.60
N ALA A 276 9.65 31.94 -11.31
CA ALA A 276 10.87 31.34 -10.83
C ALA A 276 11.90 32.40 -10.43
N GLY A 277 12.14 32.55 -9.13
CA GLY A 277 13.26 33.30 -8.59
C GLY A 277 14.52 32.45 -8.57
N THR A 278 15.57 32.94 -9.22
CA THR A 278 16.93 32.35 -9.27
C THR A 278 17.52 32.20 -7.85
N PRO A 279 18.12 31.06 -7.46
CA PRO A 279 18.70 30.93 -6.13
C PRO A 279 20.09 31.58 -6.07
N THR A 280 20.27 32.49 -5.12
CA THR A 280 21.58 33.00 -4.70
C THR A 280 22.37 31.92 -3.97
N LYS A 281 23.61 31.69 -4.42
CA LYS A 281 24.59 30.77 -3.81
C LYS A 281 24.90 31.20 -2.37
N LYS A 282 24.67 30.32 -1.39
CA LYS A 282 25.41 30.34 -0.12
C LYS A 282 26.42 29.20 -0.12
N SER A 283 27.69 29.59 -0.08
CA SER A 283 28.85 28.74 0.15
C SER A 283 28.79 28.10 1.54
N ILE A 284 29.06 26.80 1.61
CA ILE A 284 29.41 26.13 2.85
C ILE A 284 30.84 25.61 2.67
N ASP A 285 31.75 26.29 3.36
CA ASP A 285 33.15 25.89 3.49
C ASP A 285 33.25 24.56 4.25
N GLY A 286 34.12 23.69 3.73
CA GLY A 286 34.39 22.39 4.31
C GLY A 286 35.18 22.47 5.61
N LYS A 287 34.97 21.46 6.46
CA LYS A 287 36.02 20.93 7.33
C LYS A 287 35.83 19.42 7.47
N ALA A 288 36.79 18.70 6.90
CA ALA A 288 36.99 17.27 7.09
C ALA A 288 37.40 16.97 8.53
N ALA A 289 36.89 15.87 9.09
CA ALA A 289 37.41 15.22 10.28
C ALA A 289 37.55 13.72 10.00
N LYS A 290 38.67 13.19 10.49
CA LYS A 290 39.37 11.96 10.09
C LYS A 290 38.74 10.67 10.62
N ASP A 291 39.14 9.60 9.95
CA ASP A 291 39.11 8.18 10.34
C ASP A 291 39.37 7.90 11.81
N GLU A 292 38.59 6.97 12.38
CA GLU A 292 39.07 6.02 13.39
C GLU A 292 38.48 4.62 13.13
N LYS A 293 39.39 3.62 13.11
CA LYS A 293 39.16 2.18 13.04
C LYS A 293 38.79 1.61 14.41
N ALA A 294 37.91 0.61 14.43
CA ALA A 294 37.86 -0.47 15.45
C ALA A 294 37.01 -1.63 14.88
N THR A 295 37.63 -2.68 14.31
CA THR A 295 37.97 -3.98 14.91
C THR A 295 36.82 -4.96 15.09
N ASP A 296 37.03 -6.12 14.45
CA ASP A 296 36.25 -7.35 14.46
C ASP A 296 35.99 -7.93 15.86
N GLY A 297 34.86 -8.62 15.98
CA GLY A 297 34.57 -9.46 17.14
C GLY A 297 33.22 -10.17 17.01
N LYS A 298 33.25 -11.41 16.49
CA LYS A 298 32.31 -12.52 16.76
C LYS A 298 32.87 -13.72 15.97
N GLY A 299 33.31 -14.81 16.60
CA GLY A 299 32.64 -15.52 17.67
C GLY A 299 31.93 -16.71 17.04
N SER A 300 32.63 -17.85 17.05
CA SER A 300 32.24 -19.17 16.55
C SER A 300 30.87 -19.64 17.04
N THR A 301 30.20 -20.46 16.23
CA THR A 301 29.75 -21.81 16.65
C THR A 301 29.35 -22.63 15.43
N ASP A 302 30.08 -23.73 15.24
CA ASP A 302 29.76 -24.86 14.38
C ASP A 302 28.42 -25.47 14.79
N PHE A 303 27.61 -25.85 13.79
CA PHE A 303 26.77 -27.05 13.88
C PHE A 303 26.82 -27.77 12.54
N ARG A 304 27.57 -28.88 12.53
CA ARG A 304 27.58 -29.91 11.50
C ARG A 304 26.36 -30.83 11.67
N GLY A 305 25.92 -31.38 10.55
CA GLY A 305 24.94 -32.47 10.43
C GLY A 305 24.01 -32.20 9.25
N GLU A 306 23.87 -33.04 8.24
CA GLU A 306 24.47 -34.31 7.84
C GLU A 306 24.07 -34.44 6.35
N GLU A 307 25.01 -34.83 5.49
CA GLU A 307 24.72 -35.23 4.11
C GLU A 307 24.17 -36.66 4.13
N GLU A 308 23.00 -36.88 3.53
CA GLU A 308 22.64 -38.19 2.99
C GLU A 308 22.55 -38.11 1.46
N SER A 309 23.56 -38.72 0.86
CA SER A 309 23.67 -39.14 -0.53
C SER A 309 22.68 -40.26 -0.83
N GLY A 310 21.94 -40.14 -1.94
CA GLY A 310 21.16 -41.23 -2.53
C GLY A 310 21.31 -41.19 -4.05
N ASP A 311 21.81 -42.29 -4.58
CA ASP A 311 22.35 -42.49 -5.93
C ASP A 311 21.40 -42.23 -7.11
N ALA A 312 22.07 -42.00 -8.24
CA ALA A 312 21.51 -41.89 -9.58
C ALA A 312 20.85 -43.19 -10.07
N ALA A 313 19.73 -43.06 -10.77
CA ALA A 313 19.29 -44.04 -11.76
C ALA A 313 18.71 -43.33 -12.98
N GLN A 314 19.23 -43.71 -14.14
CA GLN A 314 18.90 -43.27 -15.48
C GLN A 314 17.46 -43.65 -15.85
N GLY A 315 16.77 -42.79 -16.60
CA GLY A 315 15.45 -43.07 -17.14
C GLY A 315 15.01 -41.97 -18.12
N THR A 316 14.91 -42.37 -19.38
CA THR A 316 14.56 -41.61 -20.58
C THR A 316 13.16 -41.00 -20.55
N ALA A 317 13.02 -39.79 -21.11
CA ALA A 317 12.04 -39.40 -22.14
C ALA A 317 11.78 -37.89 -22.07
N ALA A 318 11.97 -37.23 -23.20
CA ALA A 318 11.49 -35.88 -23.42
C ALA A 318 9.96 -35.91 -23.40
N GLU A 319 9.35 -35.20 -22.46
CA GLU A 319 7.91 -34.92 -22.49
C GLU A 319 7.69 -33.46 -22.88
N ASP A 320 6.69 -33.29 -23.73
CA ASP A 320 6.46 -32.19 -24.66
C ASP A 320 6.27 -30.82 -23.99
N ARG A 321 6.94 -29.79 -24.54
CA ARG A 321 6.49 -28.40 -24.39
C ARG A 321 5.45 -28.12 -25.47
N PRO A 322 4.32 -27.48 -25.14
CA PRO A 322 3.41 -26.99 -26.17
C PRO A 322 4.17 -25.99 -27.06
N SER A 323 4.07 -26.20 -28.37
CA SER A 323 4.61 -25.34 -29.41
C SER A 323 4.05 -23.92 -29.28
N SER A 324 4.92 -22.92 -29.38
CA SER A 324 4.57 -21.49 -29.53
C SER A 324 3.45 -21.29 -30.56
N PRO A 325 2.47 -20.41 -30.32
CA PRO A 325 1.37 -20.16 -31.26
C PRO A 325 1.78 -19.39 -32.54
N SER A 326 3.03 -18.91 -32.62
CA SER A 326 3.55 -18.36 -33.87
C SER A 326 3.91 -19.50 -34.83
N GLY A 327 3.23 -19.54 -35.98
CA GLY A 327 3.41 -20.54 -37.05
C GLY A 327 4.78 -20.56 -37.74
N GLU A 328 5.87 -20.27 -37.03
CA GLU A 328 7.24 -20.53 -37.42
C GLU A 328 7.80 -21.70 -36.59
N PRO A 329 8.58 -22.64 -37.16
CA PRO A 329 9.07 -23.81 -36.45
C PRO A 329 9.93 -23.39 -35.24
N GLY A 330 9.35 -23.44 -34.03
CA GLY A 330 9.90 -22.91 -32.78
C GLY A 330 11.21 -23.55 -32.28
N GLU A 331 11.77 -24.49 -33.05
CA GLU A 331 13.00 -25.19 -32.67
C GLU A 331 14.27 -24.68 -33.36
N ASP A 332 14.19 -24.09 -34.57
CA ASP A 332 15.41 -23.87 -35.36
C ASP A 332 16.22 -22.68 -34.83
N TRP A 333 15.59 -21.51 -34.65
CA TRP A 333 16.26 -20.30 -34.19
C TRP A 333 16.71 -20.36 -32.72
N ARG A 334 15.98 -21.07 -31.84
CA ARG A 334 16.42 -21.26 -30.44
C ARG A 334 17.66 -22.15 -30.35
N LYS A 335 17.74 -23.19 -31.19
CA LYS A 335 18.95 -24.03 -31.30
C LYS A 335 20.13 -23.19 -31.80
N VAL A 336 19.91 -22.29 -32.75
CA VAL A 336 20.95 -21.35 -33.23
C VAL A 336 21.45 -20.44 -32.09
N LEU A 337 20.56 -19.81 -31.32
CA LEU A 337 20.96 -18.95 -30.19
C LEU A 337 21.74 -19.71 -29.11
N ARG A 338 21.31 -20.93 -28.76
CA ARG A 338 22.01 -21.78 -27.78
C ARG A 338 23.41 -22.19 -28.26
N LYS A 339 23.57 -22.41 -29.57
CA LYS A 339 24.88 -22.73 -30.18
C LYS A 339 25.78 -21.50 -30.29
N ALA A 340 25.21 -20.31 -30.49
CA ALA A 340 25.96 -19.07 -30.70
C ALA A 340 26.73 -18.60 -29.46
N LEU A 341 26.21 -18.84 -28.25
CA LEU A 341 26.83 -18.44 -26.99
C LEU A 341 26.73 -19.57 -25.97
N LYS A 342 27.87 -20.08 -25.52
CA LYS A 342 27.95 -21.14 -24.51
C LYS A 342 27.48 -20.60 -23.15
N PRO A 343 26.97 -21.46 -22.24
CA PRO A 343 26.51 -21.03 -20.92
C PRO A 343 27.53 -20.21 -20.13
N LYS A 344 28.81 -20.58 -20.18
CA LYS A 344 29.91 -19.87 -19.51
C LYS A 344 30.08 -18.44 -20.01
N GLU A 345 29.89 -18.20 -21.31
CA GLU A 345 29.97 -16.88 -21.92
C GLU A 345 28.76 -16.04 -21.52
N ARG A 346 27.56 -16.65 -21.47
CA ARG A 346 26.33 -15.98 -21.01
C ARG A 346 26.40 -15.55 -19.54
N THR A 347 27.00 -16.37 -18.68
CA THR A 347 27.18 -16.04 -17.26
C THR A 347 28.24 -14.97 -17.00
N ALA A 348 29.16 -14.75 -17.95
CA ALA A 348 30.20 -13.74 -17.85
C ALA A 348 29.70 -12.32 -18.21
N ILE A 349 28.53 -12.20 -18.85
CA ILE A 349 27.94 -10.91 -19.21
C ILE A 349 27.42 -10.22 -17.94
N GLU A 350 27.89 -9.00 -17.70
CA GLU A 350 27.47 -8.17 -16.58
C GLU A 350 25.99 -7.78 -16.69
N ARG A 351 25.28 -7.74 -15.56
CA ARG A 351 23.89 -7.30 -15.49
C ARG A 351 23.79 -5.83 -15.86
N VAL A 352 22.94 -5.52 -16.82
CA VAL A 352 22.64 -4.15 -17.23
C VAL A 352 21.94 -3.41 -16.08
N LYS A 353 22.42 -2.21 -15.79
CA LYS A 353 21.77 -1.28 -14.85
C LYS A 353 20.73 -0.45 -15.58
N MET A 354 19.56 -0.29 -14.98
CA MET A 354 18.50 0.57 -15.52
C MET A 354 18.98 2.02 -15.55
N PRO A 355 18.95 2.68 -16.72
CA PRO A 355 19.16 4.12 -16.78
C PRO A 355 18.12 4.88 -15.95
N GLU A 356 18.60 5.86 -15.17
CA GLU A 356 17.78 6.72 -14.33
C GLU A 356 18.05 8.19 -14.65
N LEU A 357 17.06 9.05 -14.41
CA LEU A 357 17.22 10.50 -14.42
C LEU A 357 18.24 10.93 -13.37
N ASP A 358 18.97 12.02 -13.69
CA ASP A 358 19.97 12.59 -12.80
C ASP A 358 19.39 12.90 -11.40
N PRO A 359 20.07 12.49 -10.31
CA PRO A 359 19.58 12.70 -8.95
C PRO A 359 19.28 14.18 -8.60
N ALA A 360 20.07 15.13 -9.09
CA ALA A 360 19.86 16.55 -8.81
C ALA A 360 18.65 17.10 -9.59
N TYR A 361 18.45 16.64 -10.82
CA TYR A 361 17.26 16.96 -11.61
C TYR A 361 15.98 16.41 -10.96
N ARG A 362 15.92 15.11 -10.65
CA ARG A 362 14.71 14.48 -10.07
C ARG A 362 14.37 14.94 -8.65
N ALA A 363 15.33 15.51 -7.93
CA ALA A 363 15.07 16.11 -6.61
C ALA A 363 14.26 17.41 -6.70
N THR A 364 14.37 18.14 -7.82
CA THR A 364 13.75 19.46 -8.02
C THR A 364 12.56 19.42 -8.96
N THR A 365 12.49 18.41 -9.85
CA THR A 365 11.44 18.26 -10.86
C THR A 365 10.83 16.87 -10.77
N ARG A 366 9.48 16.76 -10.74
CA ARG A 366 8.75 15.49 -10.54
C ARG A 366 7.73 15.19 -11.65
N LEU A 367 8.06 15.54 -12.89
CA LEU A 367 7.13 15.44 -14.01
C LEU A 367 7.29 14.16 -14.84
N GLU A 368 8.42 13.46 -14.71
CA GLU A 368 8.81 12.35 -15.57
C GLU A 368 9.13 11.09 -14.74
N GLU A 369 9.07 9.91 -15.37
CA GLU A 369 9.50 8.66 -14.72
C GLU A 369 11.00 8.70 -14.44
N VAL A 370 11.40 8.32 -13.23
CA VAL A 370 12.81 8.27 -12.82
C VAL A 370 13.60 7.29 -13.69
N ASN A 371 13.06 6.09 -13.92
CA ASN A 371 13.69 5.11 -14.77
C ASN A 371 13.32 5.42 -16.22
N ILE A 372 14.31 5.59 -17.10
CA ILE A 372 14.09 6.00 -18.50
C ILE A 372 14.05 4.82 -19.49
N GLY A 373 14.16 3.59 -18.99
CA GLY A 373 14.10 2.37 -19.81
C GLY A 373 15.46 1.96 -20.40
N LEU A 374 15.50 0.78 -21.01
CA LEU A 374 16.69 0.26 -21.69
C LEU A 374 16.69 0.68 -23.17
N THR A 375 17.87 0.92 -23.74
CA THR A 375 18.00 0.96 -25.21
C THR A 375 17.89 -0.45 -25.81
N PRO A 376 17.61 -0.59 -27.12
CA PRO A 376 17.61 -1.89 -27.79
C PRO A 376 18.90 -2.69 -27.57
N GLU A 377 20.06 -2.03 -27.63
CA GLU A 377 21.37 -2.67 -27.44
C GLU A 377 21.55 -3.18 -26.02
N MET A 378 21.14 -2.37 -25.03
CA MET A 378 21.16 -2.74 -23.61
C MET A 378 20.21 -3.92 -23.33
N ALA A 379 19.00 -3.89 -23.90
CA ALA A 379 18.03 -4.96 -23.75
C ALA A 379 18.53 -6.27 -24.39
N MET A 380 19.12 -6.20 -25.59
CA MET A 380 19.73 -7.36 -26.24
C MET A 380 20.92 -7.92 -25.45
N GLN A 381 21.75 -7.04 -24.86
CA GLN A 381 22.88 -7.46 -24.01
C GLN A 381 22.38 -8.19 -22.76
N GLU A 382 21.38 -7.65 -22.06
CA GLU A 382 20.80 -8.30 -20.89
C GLU A 382 20.09 -9.60 -21.24
N ALA A 383 19.40 -9.67 -22.38
CA ALA A 383 18.72 -10.87 -22.86
C ALA A 383 19.68 -12.04 -23.12
N LYS A 384 20.91 -11.76 -23.58
CA LYS A 384 21.96 -12.77 -23.78
C LYS A 384 22.36 -13.50 -22.48
N ARG A 385 22.14 -12.90 -21.30
CA ARG A 385 22.41 -13.52 -20.00
C ARG A 385 21.47 -14.69 -19.68
N CYS A 386 20.29 -14.73 -20.30
CA CYS A 386 19.35 -15.82 -20.11
C CYS A 386 19.93 -17.14 -20.63
N LEU A 387 19.92 -18.18 -19.80
CA LEU A 387 20.45 -19.50 -20.15
C LEU A 387 19.47 -20.39 -20.93
N ASP A 388 18.22 -19.94 -21.12
CA ASP A 388 17.16 -20.73 -21.73
C ASP A 388 16.99 -22.11 -21.07
N CYS A 389 16.82 -22.09 -19.74
CA CYS A 389 16.84 -23.29 -18.91
C CYS A 389 15.79 -24.31 -19.40
N PRO A 390 16.16 -25.62 -19.47
CA PRO A 390 15.21 -26.68 -19.79
C PRO A 390 14.02 -26.74 -18.83
N LYS A 391 14.27 -26.50 -17.53
CA LYS A 391 13.25 -26.34 -16.49
C LYS A 391 13.35 -24.92 -15.93
N PRO A 392 12.54 -23.97 -16.43
CA PRO A 392 12.68 -22.57 -16.08
C PRO A 392 11.95 -22.25 -14.76
N SER A 393 12.67 -22.36 -13.64
CA SER A 393 12.16 -22.01 -12.30
C SER A 393 11.68 -20.55 -12.18
N CYS A 394 12.11 -19.66 -13.08
CA CYS A 394 11.61 -18.29 -13.15
C CYS A 394 10.13 -18.22 -13.58
N VAL A 395 9.65 -19.18 -14.38
CA VAL A 395 8.24 -19.26 -14.80
C VAL A 395 7.38 -19.68 -13.60
N GLU A 396 7.80 -20.70 -12.85
CA GLU A 396 7.16 -21.11 -11.59
C GLU A 396 7.16 -19.99 -10.53
N GLY A 397 8.21 -19.15 -10.54
CA GLY A 397 8.31 -17.98 -9.67
C GLY A 397 7.40 -16.81 -10.08
N CYS A 398 6.78 -16.87 -11.26
CA CYS A 398 5.91 -15.82 -11.78
C CYS A 398 4.44 -16.12 -11.43
N PRO A 399 3.72 -15.24 -10.70
CA PRO A 399 2.33 -15.48 -10.32
C PRO A 399 1.35 -15.66 -11.50
N VAL A 400 1.70 -15.13 -12.68
CA VAL A 400 0.90 -15.23 -13.90
C VAL A 400 1.56 -16.13 -14.96
N ASN A 401 2.56 -16.94 -14.57
CA ASN A 401 3.21 -17.94 -15.41
C ASN A 401 3.71 -17.39 -16.77
N ILE A 402 4.29 -16.18 -16.79
CA ILE A 402 4.90 -15.63 -18.01
C ILE A 402 5.91 -16.62 -18.58
N HIS A 403 5.86 -16.84 -19.89
CA HIS A 403 6.86 -17.60 -20.65
C HIS A 403 8.17 -16.81 -20.76
N ILE A 404 8.87 -16.68 -19.64
CA ILE A 404 10.02 -15.78 -19.48
C ILE A 404 11.16 -16.08 -20.47
N PRO A 405 11.61 -17.33 -20.66
CA PRO A 405 12.64 -17.61 -21.66
C PRO A 405 12.22 -17.16 -23.07
N ASP A 406 10.94 -17.31 -23.40
CA ASP A 406 10.43 -17.14 -24.76
C ASP A 406 10.45 -15.67 -25.18
N PHE A 407 9.97 -14.76 -24.33
CA PHE A 407 10.03 -13.33 -24.64
C PHE A 407 11.49 -12.82 -24.59
N ILE A 408 12.30 -13.30 -23.64
CA ILE A 408 13.71 -12.89 -23.54
C ILE A 408 14.50 -13.32 -24.78
N LYS A 409 14.26 -14.53 -25.30
CA LYS A 409 14.94 -14.99 -26.52
C LYS A 409 14.48 -14.26 -27.77
N ASN A 410 13.25 -13.78 -27.80
CA ASN A 410 12.81 -12.85 -28.84
C ASN A 410 13.56 -11.51 -28.77
N ILE A 411 13.81 -10.97 -27.57
CA ILE A 411 14.65 -9.78 -27.39
C ILE A 411 16.10 -10.06 -27.84
N GLU A 412 16.68 -11.21 -27.49
CA GLU A 412 18.06 -11.56 -27.88
C GLU A 412 18.27 -11.55 -29.40
N ARG A 413 17.26 -11.98 -30.18
CA ARG A 413 17.31 -11.96 -31.66
C ARG A 413 16.84 -10.64 -32.29
N GLY A 414 16.51 -9.62 -31.50
CA GLY A 414 16.04 -8.32 -31.99
C GLY A 414 14.55 -8.27 -32.39
N HIS A 415 13.77 -9.30 -32.08
CA HIS A 415 12.34 -9.39 -32.42
C HIS A 415 11.49 -8.85 -31.25
N PHE A 416 11.53 -7.54 -31.02
CA PHE A 416 10.94 -6.92 -29.83
C PHE A 416 9.41 -6.97 -29.78
N LEU A 417 8.74 -6.79 -30.93
CA LEU A 417 7.28 -6.89 -31.02
C LEU A 417 6.78 -8.32 -30.72
N GLU A 418 7.54 -9.33 -31.13
CA GLU A 418 7.24 -10.73 -30.81
C GLU A 418 7.45 -11.01 -29.32
N ALA A 419 8.44 -10.39 -28.68
CA ALA A 419 8.61 -10.46 -27.23
C ALA A 419 7.39 -9.86 -26.50
N ALA A 420 6.88 -8.71 -26.96
CA ALA A 420 5.66 -8.12 -26.42
C ALA A 420 4.42 -9.00 -26.65
N ARG A 421 4.33 -9.66 -27.81
CA ARG A 421 3.26 -10.63 -28.11
C ARG A 421 3.27 -11.79 -27.11
N VAL A 422 4.44 -12.40 -26.85
CA VAL A 422 4.59 -13.49 -25.88
C VAL A 422 4.17 -13.05 -24.47
N LEU A 423 4.55 -11.84 -24.04
CA LEU A 423 4.12 -11.31 -22.73
C LEU A 423 2.60 -11.20 -22.61
N LYS A 424 1.92 -10.86 -23.71
CA LYS A 424 0.46 -10.70 -23.76
C LYS A 424 -0.32 -12.00 -23.76
N GLU A 425 0.33 -13.15 -23.95
CA GLU A 425 -0.33 -14.46 -23.88
C GLU A 425 -0.81 -14.77 -22.46
N THR A 426 -0.07 -14.31 -21.44
CA THR A 426 -0.41 -14.56 -20.02
C THR A 426 -0.63 -13.29 -19.19
N SER A 427 -0.24 -12.10 -19.69
CA SER A 427 -0.41 -10.82 -19.00
C SER A 427 -1.22 -9.81 -19.82
N ALA A 428 -2.31 -9.30 -19.26
CA ALA A 428 -3.10 -8.24 -19.89
C ALA A 428 -2.43 -6.85 -19.80
N LEU A 429 -1.43 -6.69 -18.92
CA LEU A 429 -0.86 -5.38 -18.56
C LEU A 429 0.68 -5.43 -18.43
N PRO A 430 1.44 -5.92 -19.43
CA PRO A 430 2.90 -6.07 -19.32
C PRO A 430 3.62 -4.74 -19.06
N ALA A 431 3.12 -3.62 -19.60
CA ALA A 431 3.68 -2.29 -19.33
C ALA A 431 3.59 -1.87 -17.86
N VAL A 432 2.54 -2.33 -17.14
CA VAL A 432 2.38 -2.08 -15.71
C VAL A 432 3.23 -3.08 -14.91
N CYS A 433 3.17 -4.36 -15.25
CA CYS A 433 3.95 -5.43 -14.61
C CYS A 433 5.46 -5.11 -14.62
N GLY A 434 6.02 -4.68 -15.75
CA GLY A 434 7.42 -4.27 -15.84
C GLY A 434 7.81 -3.05 -14.97
N ARG A 435 6.84 -2.28 -14.47
CA ARG A 435 7.06 -1.11 -13.59
C ARG A 435 6.85 -1.39 -12.11
N VAL A 436 5.86 -2.22 -11.76
CA VAL A 436 5.40 -2.35 -10.36
C VAL A 436 5.55 -3.75 -9.76
N CYS A 437 5.77 -4.78 -10.59
CA CYS A 437 5.91 -6.14 -10.08
C CYS A 437 7.21 -6.24 -9.25
N PRO A 438 7.21 -6.86 -8.05
CA PRO A 438 8.42 -7.04 -7.26
C PRO A 438 9.22 -8.25 -7.79
N GLN A 439 9.80 -8.13 -8.99
CA GLN A 439 10.43 -9.26 -9.68
C GLN A 439 11.59 -9.85 -8.86
N GLU A 440 12.30 -9.03 -8.09
CA GLU A 440 13.41 -9.42 -7.21
C GLU A 440 12.99 -10.39 -6.10
N LYS A 441 11.70 -10.43 -5.75
CA LYS A 441 11.12 -11.39 -4.79
C LYS A 441 10.44 -12.58 -5.49
N GLN A 442 10.15 -12.46 -6.78
CA GLN A 442 9.37 -13.42 -7.57
C GLN A 442 10.24 -14.14 -8.61
N CYS A 443 10.05 -13.86 -9.91
CA CYS A 443 10.72 -14.58 -10.98
C CYS A 443 12.25 -14.44 -10.96
N GLU A 444 12.79 -13.29 -10.55
CA GLU A 444 14.25 -13.10 -10.43
C GLU A 444 14.83 -13.85 -9.22
N SER A 445 14.08 -13.97 -8.11
CA SER A 445 14.52 -14.72 -6.91
C SER A 445 14.67 -16.23 -7.18
N ARG A 446 14.03 -16.73 -8.23
CA ARG A 446 14.12 -18.13 -8.68
C ARG A 446 15.13 -18.35 -9.80
N CYS A 447 15.83 -17.31 -10.27
CA CYS A 447 16.79 -17.42 -11.37
C CYS A 447 18.03 -18.23 -10.97
N ILE A 448 18.49 -19.13 -11.86
CA ILE A 448 19.66 -19.99 -11.61
C ILE A 448 20.97 -19.21 -11.40
N HIS A 449 21.05 -17.98 -11.93
CA HIS A 449 22.20 -17.07 -11.70
C HIS A 449 22.49 -16.85 -10.21
N LEU A 450 21.45 -16.79 -9.38
CA LEU A 450 21.61 -16.61 -7.93
C LEU A 450 22.30 -17.82 -7.27
N LYS A 451 22.06 -19.04 -7.75
CA LYS A 451 22.78 -20.23 -7.28
C LYS A 451 24.25 -20.25 -7.68
N MET A 452 24.63 -19.44 -8.68
CA MET A 452 26.00 -19.27 -9.15
C MET A 452 26.66 -18.00 -8.56
N ASN A 453 26.08 -17.40 -7.51
CA ASN A 453 26.54 -16.13 -6.91
C ASN A 453 26.66 -14.98 -7.92
N SER A 454 25.81 -14.97 -8.95
CA SER A 454 25.70 -13.90 -9.94
C SER A 454 24.32 -13.25 -9.86
N PRO A 455 24.18 -11.94 -10.13
CA PRO A 455 22.87 -11.29 -10.17
C PRO A 455 21.93 -12.00 -11.13
N ALA A 456 20.64 -12.08 -10.78
CA ALA A 456 19.62 -12.63 -11.68
C ALA A 456 19.60 -11.89 -13.04
N VAL A 457 19.06 -12.55 -14.07
CA VAL A 457 18.66 -11.85 -15.30
C VAL A 457 17.63 -10.79 -14.93
N ALA A 458 17.77 -9.58 -15.45
CA ALA A 458 16.86 -8.46 -15.19
C ALA A 458 15.53 -8.63 -15.96
N ILE A 459 14.76 -9.65 -15.58
CA ILE A 459 13.51 -10.05 -16.21
C ILE A 459 12.54 -8.86 -16.23
N GLY A 460 12.44 -8.11 -15.12
CA GLY A 460 11.57 -6.94 -15.04
C GLY A 460 11.95 -5.83 -16.02
N TYR A 461 13.26 -5.61 -16.23
CA TYR A 461 13.74 -4.58 -17.14
C TYR A 461 13.46 -4.95 -18.60
N LEU A 462 13.63 -6.23 -18.94
CA LEU A 462 13.32 -6.77 -20.27
C LEU A 462 11.82 -6.77 -20.56
N GLU A 463 10.99 -7.10 -19.56
CA GLU A 463 9.53 -7.02 -19.66
C GLU A 463 9.07 -5.58 -19.93
N ARG A 464 9.59 -4.63 -19.14
CA ARG A 464 9.33 -3.20 -19.36
C ARG A 464 9.75 -2.75 -20.75
N PHE A 465 10.97 -3.09 -21.17
CA PHE A 465 11.48 -2.72 -22.49
C PHE A 465 10.57 -3.21 -23.62
N ALA A 466 10.18 -4.49 -23.61
CA ALA A 466 9.32 -5.04 -24.67
C ALA A 466 7.96 -4.33 -24.73
N ALA A 467 7.36 -4.04 -23.57
CA ALA A 467 6.08 -3.34 -23.49
C ALA A 467 6.17 -1.86 -23.91
N ASP A 468 7.24 -1.16 -23.52
CA ASP A 468 7.48 0.24 -23.90
C ASP A 468 7.78 0.34 -25.41
N TYR A 469 8.59 -0.57 -25.96
CA TYR A 469 8.89 -0.64 -27.39
C TYR A 469 7.62 -0.84 -28.22
N GLU A 470 6.74 -1.75 -27.82
CA GLU A 470 5.46 -1.95 -28.50
C GLU A 470 4.62 -0.67 -28.51
N ARG A 471 4.50 -0.02 -27.33
CA ARG A 471 3.75 1.23 -27.18
C ARG A 471 4.29 2.35 -28.07
N GLU A 472 5.62 2.50 -28.13
CA GLU A 472 6.30 3.57 -28.87
C GLU A 472 6.35 3.31 -30.38
N SER A 473 6.45 2.05 -30.78
CA SER A 473 6.42 1.65 -32.19
C SER A 473 5.06 1.92 -32.85
N GLY A 474 3.99 2.05 -32.07
CA GLY A 474 2.61 2.13 -32.56
C GLY A 474 2.05 0.80 -33.12
N HIS A 475 2.86 -0.26 -33.16
CA HIS A 475 2.49 -1.57 -33.70
C HIS A 475 2.10 -2.50 -32.55
N MET A 476 0.84 -2.41 -32.13
CA MET A 476 0.31 -3.22 -31.03
C MET A 476 -0.09 -4.61 -31.52
N ALA A 477 0.52 -5.65 -30.94
CA ALA A 477 0.02 -7.02 -31.11
C ALA A 477 -1.25 -7.19 -30.28
N LEU A 478 -2.36 -7.50 -30.94
CA LEU A 478 -3.59 -7.92 -30.27
C LEU A 478 -3.54 -9.44 -30.08
N PRO A 479 -3.97 -9.97 -28.93
CA PRO A 479 -4.09 -11.41 -28.75
C PRO A 479 -5.15 -11.97 -29.69
N ASP A 480 -4.96 -13.22 -30.12
CA ASP A 480 -5.96 -13.93 -30.90
C ASP A 480 -7.26 -14.08 -30.10
N MET A 481 -8.37 -13.70 -30.72
CA MET A 481 -9.69 -13.78 -30.10
C MET A 481 -10.36 -15.09 -30.49
N ALA A 482 -10.81 -15.86 -29.51
CA ALA A 482 -11.65 -17.01 -29.78
C ALA A 482 -13.00 -16.57 -30.41
N PRO A 483 -13.67 -17.44 -31.19
CA PRO A 483 -14.98 -17.14 -31.78
C PRO A 483 -16.00 -16.70 -30.71
N SER A 484 -16.92 -15.81 -31.06
CA SER A 484 -17.93 -15.32 -30.10
C SER A 484 -18.96 -16.40 -29.75
N ASN A 485 -19.32 -16.55 -28.46
CA ASN A 485 -20.43 -17.42 -28.02
C ASN A 485 -21.79 -16.69 -27.94
N GLY A 486 -21.88 -15.42 -28.35
CA GLY A 486 -23.12 -14.63 -28.35
C GLY A 486 -23.51 -13.95 -27.04
N ILE A 487 -22.84 -14.22 -25.91
CA ILE A 487 -23.12 -13.54 -24.64
C ILE A 487 -22.48 -12.13 -24.64
N LYS A 488 -23.13 -11.17 -23.96
CA LYS A 488 -22.63 -9.79 -23.81
C LYS A 488 -22.33 -9.50 -22.36
N VAL A 489 -21.12 -9.01 -22.07
CA VAL A 489 -20.68 -8.67 -20.72
C VAL A 489 -20.21 -7.21 -20.70
N ALA A 490 -20.76 -6.44 -19.77
CA ALA A 490 -20.32 -5.08 -19.49
C ALA A 490 -19.37 -5.10 -18.29
N VAL A 491 -18.18 -4.51 -18.45
CA VAL A 491 -17.20 -4.37 -17.37
C VAL A 491 -17.18 -2.91 -16.93
N VAL A 492 -17.53 -2.67 -15.66
CA VAL A 492 -17.56 -1.32 -15.08
C VAL A 492 -16.40 -1.17 -14.11
N GLY A 493 -15.49 -0.25 -14.42
CA GLY A 493 -14.31 0.05 -13.61
C GLY A 493 -13.05 0.21 -14.46
N SER A 494 -12.27 1.25 -14.19
CA SER A 494 -11.00 1.57 -14.88
C SER A 494 -9.75 1.05 -14.17
N GLY A 495 -9.93 0.37 -13.03
CA GLY A 495 -8.82 -0.19 -12.26
C GLY A 495 -8.19 -1.43 -12.92
N PRO A 496 -6.99 -1.84 -12.47
CA PRO A 496 -6.26 -2.98 -13.04
C PRO A 496 -7.08 -4.27 -13.07
N ALA A 497 -7.91 -4.53 -12.05
CA ALA A 497 -8.79 -5.70 -12.00
C ALA A 497 -9.86 -5.67 -13.11
N GLY A 498 -10.52 -4.52 -13.29
CA GLY A 498 -11.55 -4.36 -14.34
C GLY A 498 -10.94 -4.44 -15.74
N LEU A 499 -9.80 -3.80 -15.97
CA LEU A 499 -9.09 -3.87 -17.25
C LEU A 499 -8.56 -5.28 -17.55
N SER A 500 -8.00 -5.96 -16.54
CA SER A 500 -7.53 -7.35 -16.71
C SER A 500 -8.69 -8.30 -16.98
N PHE A 501 -9.81 -8.16 -16.25
CA PHE A 501 -11.02 -8.93 -16.52
C PHE A 501 -11.52 -8.68 -17.95
N ALA A 502 -11.61 -7.41 -18.39
CA ALA A 502 -12.02 -7.07 -19.73
C ALA A 502 -11.08 -7.64 -20.81
N GLY A 503 -9.76 -7.64 -20.56
CA GLY A 503 -8.75 -8.19 -21.46
C GLY A 503 -8.84 -9.72 -21.58
N ILE A 504 -8.85 -10.42 -20.45
CA ILE A 504 -8.91 -11.89 -20.38
C ILE A 504 -10.23 -12.42 -20.94
N TRP A 505 -11.36 -11.80 -20.59
CA TRP A 505 -12.66 -12.25 -21.11
C TRP A 505 -12.87 -11.93 -22.58
N ARG A 506 -12.10 -11.00 -23.16
CA ARG A 506 -12.11 -10.74 -24.60
C ARG A 506 -11.34 -11.80 -25.40
N SER A 507 -10.26 -12.37 -24.85
CA SER A 507 -9.57 -13.50 -25.48
C SER A 507 -10.37 -14.81 -25.34
N VAL A 508 -11.16 -14.94 -24.27
CA VAL A 508 -12.02 -16.12 -23.99
C VAL A 508 -13.47 -15.93 -24.48
N VAL A 509 -13.69 -15.81 -25.80
CA VAL A 509 -15.00 -16.14 -26.42
C VAL A 509 -16.14 -15.12 -26.16
N LEU A 510 -15.89 -13.81 -25.95
CA LEU A 510 -16.97 -12.79 -25.82
C LEU A 510 -16.72 -11.47 -26.53
N LYS A 511 -17.79 -10.88 -27.11
CA LYS A 511 -17.82 -9.46 -27.49
C LYS A 511 -17.89 -8.63 -26.20
N SER A 512 -16.74 -8.25 -25.66
CA SER A 512 -16.67 -7.28 -24.56
C SER A 512 -16.60 -5.85 -25.12
N THR A 513 -17.52 -5.01 -24.66
CA THR A 513 -17.45 -3.56 -24.89
C THR A 513 -16.98 -2.93 -23.58
N SER A 514 -15.73 -2.46 -23.54
CA SER A 514 -15.25 -1.66 -22.42
C SER A 514 -15.92 -0.29 -22.49
N LEU A 515 -16.89 -0.05 -21.61
CA LEU A 515 -17.49 1.26 -21.43
C LEU A 515 -16.52 2.10 -20.60
N ARG A 516 -15.77 2.99 -21.26
CA ARG A 516 -15.09 4.10 -20.58
C ARG A 516 -16.14 5.11 -20.10
N HIS A 517 -16.92 4.74 -19.09
CA HIS A 517 -17.59 5.75 -18.28
C HIS A 517 -16.55 6.28 -17.30
N CYS A 518 -15.82 7.29 -17.76
CA CYS A 518 -15.28 8.28 -16.84
C CYS A 518 -16.51 8.98 -16.26
N MET A 519 -17.07 8.45 -15.17
CA MET A 519 -18.01 9.23 -14.37
C MET A 519 -17.23 10.44 -13.88
N ARG A 520 -17.54 11.59 -14.49
CA ARG A 520 -17.14 12.90 -14.02
C ARG A 520 -17.69 13.16 -12.63
#